data_AF-A0A6M2CL50-F1
#
_entry.id   AF-A0A6M2CL50-F1
#
_cell.length_a   1.000
_cell.length_b   1.000
_cell.length_c   1.000
_cell.angle_alpha   90.00
_cell.angle_beta   90.00
_cell.angle_gamma   90.00
#
_symmetry.space_group_name_H-M   'P 1'
#
loop_
_entity.id
_entity.type
_entity.pdbx_description
1 polymer ?
#
loop_
_entity_poly.entity_id
_entity_poly.type
_entity_poly.pdbx_seq_one_letter_code
_entity_poly.pdbx_strand_id
1 'polypeptide(L)'
;FLSRVHKQMYLLPPPSSLQPYMQESIQNRAARFISRNYSTHCSVTTLKQEHSISPLHVHRSVALLCLLHKYIHSTRRSTLPLTAPLRMSRRLHNHLSFTRIYGKTKAFNLSALPKAISLWNDLPDCIASIIDPDYFREHVCNPFSSP
;
A
#
# COMPACT_ATOMS: atom_id res chain seq x y z
N PHE A 1 -34.53 -25.08 -3.04
CA PHE A 1 -34.21 -23.64 -3.15
C PHE A 1 -33.50 -23.08 -1.91
N LEU A 2 -33.87 -23.46 -0.69
CA LEU A 2 -33.25 -22.95 0.56
C LEU A 2 -31.84 -23.51 0.90
N SER A 3 -31.42 -24.61 0.26
CA SER A 3 -30.11 -25.23 0.54
C SER A 3 -28.92 -24.51 -0.15
N ARG A 4 -29.17 -23.76 -1.24
CA ARG A 4 -28.11 -23.02 -1.96
C ARG A 4 -27.73 -21.71 -1.29
N VAL A 5 -28.71 -21.00 -0.71
CA VAL A 5 -28.47 -19.72 0.00
C VAL A 5 -27.72 -19.95 1.31
N HIS A 6 -28.05 -21.04 2.02
CA HIS A 6 -27.42 -21.34 3.32
C HIS A 6 -25.94 -21.78 3.21
N LYS A 7 -25.51 -22.31 2.05
CA LYS A 7 -24.09 -22.65 1.80
C LYS A 7 -23.23 -21.48 1.34
N GLN A 8 -23.83 -20.39 0.88
CA GLN A 8 -23.09 -19.22 0.37
C GLN A 8 -22.74 -18.21 1.47
N MET A 9 -23.43 -18.27 2.60
CA MET A 9 -23.24 -17.35 3.73
C MET A 9 -21.99 -17.66 4.59
N TYR A 10 -21.46 -18.90 4.52
CA TYR A 10 -20.28 -19.33 5.29
C TYR A 10 -18.95 -19.22 4.53
N LEU A 11 -18.95 -18.74 3.30
CA LEU A 11 -17.75 -18.52 2.48
C LEU A 11 -17.37 -17.05 2.33
N LEU A 12 -18.17 -16.14 2.90
CA LEU A 12 -17.83 -14.73 2.96
C LEU A 12 -16.79 -14.51 4.06
N PRO A 13 -15.61 -13.97 3.74
CA PRO A 13 -14.58 -13.73 4.73
C PRO A 13 -15.09 -12.63 5.71
N PRO A 14 -14.55 -12.55 6.94
CA PRO A 14 -15.10 -11.70 7.99
C PRO A 14 -15.20 -10.23 7.54
N PRO A 15 -16.18 -9.43 8.03
CA PRO A 15 -16.46 -8.07 7.55
C PRO A 15 -15.26 -7.09 7.59
N SER A 16 -14.24 -7.37 8.40
CA SER A 16 -12.97 -6.64 8.41
C SER A 16 -12.08 -6.90 7.18
N SER A 17 -12.18 -8.08 6.56
CA SER A 17 -11.47 -8.48 5.34
C SER A 17 -12.14 -8.02 4.04
N LEU A 18 -13.34 -7.43 4.18
CA LEU A 18 -14.21 -7.07 3.07
C LEU A 18 -13.89 -5.67 2.47
N GLN A 19 -13.20 -4.82 3.22
CA GLN A 19 -12.86 -3.46 2.78
C GLN A 19 -12.08 -3.36 1.45
N PRO A 20 -11.07 -4.21 1.15
CA PRO A 20 -10.31 -4.08 -0.10
C PRO A 20 -11.14 -4.41 -1.35
N TYR A 21 -12.06 -5.39 -1.32
CA TYR A 21 -12.86 -5.69 -2.51
C TYR A 21 -13.88 -4.58 -2.79
N MET A 22 -14.40 -3.93 -1.75
CA MET A 22 -15.37 -2.84 -1.93
C MET A 22 -14.71 -1.69 -2.70
N GLN A 23 -13.50 -1.33 -2.30
CA GLN A 23 -12.80 -0.23 -2.92
C GLN A 23 -12.30 -0.57 -4.35
N GLU A 24 -11.84 -1.80 -4.58
CA GLU A 24 -11.45 -2.29 -5.91
C GLU A 24 -12.67 -2.35 -6.86
N SER A 25 -13.83 -2.81 -6.37
CA SER A 25 -15.05 -2.89 -7.17
C SER A 25 -15.59 -1.51 -7.58
N ILE A 26 -15.47 -0.50 -6.72
CA ILE A 26 -15.81 0.89 -7.05
C ILE A 26 -14.88 1.41 -8.16
N GLN A 27 -13.56 1.20 -8.03
CA GLN A 27 -12.61 1.60 -9.07
C GLN A 27 -12.86 0.88 -10.40
N ASN A 28 -13.18 -0.43 -10.36
CA ASN A 28 -13.53 -1.21 -11.55
C ASN A 28 -14.77 -0.67 -12.25
N ARG A 29 -15.79 -0.28 -11.48
CA ARG A 29 -17.01 0.31 -12.02
C ARG A 29 -16.76 1.69 -12.61
N ALA A 30 -15.93 2.52 -11.97
CA ALA A 30 -15.53 3.82 -12.49
C ALA A 30 -14.78 3.70 -13.81
N ALA A 31 -13.81 2.78 -13.93
CA ALA A 31 -13.07 2.56 -15.17
C ALA A 31 -14.00 2.16 -16.34
N ARG A 32 -14.97 1.27 -16.10
CA ARG A 32 -15.99 0.88 -17.10
C ARG A 32 -16.92 2.03 -17.45
N PHE A 33 -17.29 2.86 -16.47
CA PHE A 33 -18.14 4.02 -16.69
C PHE A 33 -17.48 5.07 -17.57
N ILE A 34 -16.23 5.44 -17.26
CA ILE A 34 -15.45 6.44 -17.99
C ILE A 34 -15.18 5.97 -19.43
N SER A 35 -14.77 4.72 -19.61
CA SER A 35 -14.55 4.12 -20.93
C SER A 35 -15.83 3.83 -21.72
N ARG A 36 -17.01 3.96 -21.08
CA ARG A 36 -18.31 3.49 -21.58
C ARG A 36 -18.29 2.02 -22.03
N ASN A 37 -17.34 1.24 -21.53
CA ASN A 37 -17.13 -0.15 -21.95
C ASN A 37 -17.54 -1.12 -20.83
N TYR A 38 -18.69 -1.77 -21.04
CA TYR A 38 -19.26 -2.73 -20.10
C TYR A 38 -19.12 -4.18 -20.58
N SER A 39 -18.38 -4.43 -21.67
CA SER A 39 -18.18 -5.76 -22.21
C SER A 39 -17.47 -6.68 -21.21
N THR A 40 -17.90 -7.93 -21.14
CA THR A 40 -17.25 -8.99 -20.35
C THR A 40 -15.92 -9.44 -20.97
N HIS A 41 -15.72 -9.18 -22.27
CA HIS A 41 -14.49 -9.52 -23.00
C HIS A 41 -13.38 -8.47 -22.82
N CYS A 42 -13.71 -7.29 -22.31
CA CYS A 42 -12.73 -6.23 -22.06
C CYS A 42 -12.14 -6.36 -20.65
N SER A 43 -10.81 -6.38 -20.58
CA SER A 43 -10.10 -6.44 -19.31
C SER A 43 -10.19 -5.10 -18.58
N VAL A 44 -10.67 -5.12 -17.34
CA VAL A 44 -10.76 -3.92 -16.49
C VAL A 44 -9.39 -3.36 -16.15
N THR A 45 -8.34 -4.21 -16.09
CA THR A 45 -6.97 -3.74 -15.88
C THR A 45 -6.48 -2.87 -17.04
N THR A 46 -6.81 -3.23 -18.26
CA THR A 46 -6.51 -2.44 -19.47
C THR A 46 -7.26 -1.11 -19.45
N LEU A 47 -8.56 -1.11 -19.11
CA LEU A 47 -9.35 0.12 -18.99
C LEU A 47 -8.79 1.07 -17.90
N LYS A 48 -8.30 0.51 -16.79
CA LYS A 48 -7.62 1.30 -15.75
C LYS A 48 -6.32 1.91 -16.27
N GLN A 49 -5.53 1.16 -17.03
CA GLN A 49 -4.29 1.67 -17.63
C GLN A 49 -4.55 2.78 -18.66
N GLU A 50 -5.55 2.61 -19.52
CA GLU A 50 -5.95 3.62 -20.51
C GLU A 50 -6.34 4.96 -19.86
N HIS A 51 -6.95 4.91 -18.67
CA HIS A 51 -7.35 6.10 -17.92
C HIS A 51 -6.37 6.50 -16.81
N SER A 52 -5.15 5.93 -16.80
CA SER A 52 -4.12 6.19 -15.78
C SER A 52 -4.63 6.02 -14.33
N ILE A 53 -5.59 5.12 -14.13
CA ILE A 53 -6.14 4.76 -12.82
C ILE A 53 -5.19 3.74 -12.18
N SER A 54 -4.35 4.22 -11.26
CA SER A 54 -3.45 3.36 -10.50
C SER A 54 -4.21 2.33 -9.65
N PRO A 55 -3.71 1.10 -9.54
CA PRO A 55 -4.37 0.05 -8.76
C PRO A 55 -4.34 0.37 -7.26
N LEU A 56 -5.35 -0.07 -6.53
CA LEU A 56 -5.54 0.28 -5.11
C LEU A 56 -4.34 -0.07 -4.22
N HIS A 57 -3.66 -1.19 -4.50
CA HIS A 57 -2.50 -1.61 -3.71
C HIS A 57 -1.35 -0.58 -3.79
N VAL A 58 -1.17 0.10 -4.94
CA VAL A 58 -0.17 1.18 -5.09
C VAL A 58 -0.55 2.36 -4.21
N HIS A 59 -1.80 2.81 -4.27
CA HIS A 59 -2.29 3.89 -3.41
C HIS A 59 -2.09 3.58 -1.93
N ARG A 60 -2.36 2.34 -1.50
CA ARG A 60 -2.16 1.92 -0.11
C ARG A 60 -0.68 1.92 0.27
N SER A 61 0.22 1.47 -0.60
CA SER A 61 1.66 1.52 -0.36
C SER A 61 2.16 2.97 -0.20
N VAL A 62 1.75 3.86 -1.10
CA VAL A 62 2.09 5.30 -1.03
C VAL A 62 1.57 5.91 0.28
N ALA A 63 0.31 5.64 0.63
CA ALA A 63 -0.30 6.18 1.84
C ALA A 63 0.41 5.68 3.11
N LEU A 64 0.81 4.40 3.16
CA LEU A 64 1.59 3.85 4.26
C LEU A 64 2.97 4.49 4.37
N LEU A 65 3.66 4.70 3.24
CA LEU A 65 4.95 5.39 3.20
C LEU A 65 4.83 6.85 3.66
N CYS A 66 3.83 7.60 3.17
CA CYS A 66 3.57 8.97 3.59
C CYS A 66 3.21 9.07 5.07
N LEU A 67 2.45 8.10 5.59
CA LEU A 67 2.12 8.04 7.02
C LEU A 67 3.37 7.81 7.85
N LEU A 68 4.20 6.84 7.47
CA LEU A 68 5.45 6.53 8.17
C LEU A 68 6.45 7.70 8.10
N HIS A 69 6.59 8.34 6.95
CA HIS A 69 7.39 9.56 6.75
C HIS A 69 7.01 10.65 7.76
N LYS A 70 5.70 10.92 7.91
CA LYS A 70 5.20 11.87 8.92
C LYS A 70 5.60 11.47 10.33
N TYR A 71 5.58 10.18 10.68
CA TYR A 71 6.01 9.75 12.01
C TYR A 71 7.50 9.91 12.25
N ILE A 72 8.33 9.76 11.21
CA ILE A 72 9.79 9.87 11.29
C ILE A 72 10.24 11.32 11.39
N HIS A 73 9.67 12.20 10.56
CA HIS A 73 10.05 13.61 10.47
C HIS A 73 9.19 14.53 11.36
N SER A 74 8.20 13.99 12.08
CA SER A 74 7.42 14.75 13.06
C SER A 74 8.30 15.18 14.24
N THR A 75 8.14 16.43 14.67
CA THR A 75 8.81 17.00 15.85
C THR A 75 8.33 16.37 17.16
N ARG A 76 7.19 15.66 17.16
CA ARG A 76 6.68 14.93 18.32
C ARG A 76 7.27 13.53 18.36
N ARG A 77 7.76 13.11 19.55
CA ARG A 77 8.23 11.74 19.81
C ARG A 77 7.14 10.75 19.42
N SER A 78 7.42 9.96 18.39
CA SER A 78 6.56 8.87 17.96
C SER A 78 6.48 7.81 19.06
N THR A 79 5.28 7.30 19.33
CA THR A 79 5.07 6.16 20.23
C THR A 79 5.28 4.83 19.53
N LEU A 80 5.60 4.84 18.24
CA LEU A 80 5.86 3.62 17.48
C LEU A 80 7.19 2.98 17.95
N PRO A 81 7.23 1.65 18.14
CA PRO A 81 8.43 0.92 18.57
C PRO A 81 9.40 0.74 17.39
N LEU A 82 9.85 1.86 16.81
CA LEU A 82 10.80 1.88 15.70
C LEU A 82 12.21 1.96 16.26
N THR A 83 13.01 0.92 16.02
CA THR A 83 14.41 0.85 16.47
C THR A 83 15.33 0.77 15.26
N ALA A 84 16.48 1.42 15.33
CA ALA A 84 17.51 1.24 14.32
C ALA A 84 18.08 -0.19 14.37
N PRO A 85 18.32 -0.84 13.23
CA PRO A 85 18.92 -2.18 13.17
C PRO A 85 20.39 -2.17 13.62
N LEU A 86 20.75 -3.21 14.39
CA LEU A 86 22.06 -3.34 15.04
C LEU A 86 23.22 -3.46 14.03
N ARG A 87 22.95 -4.00 12.84
CA ARG A 87 23.94 -4.17 11.77
C ARG A 87 23.29 -3.83 10.44
N MET A 88 23.85 -2.85 9.74
CA MET A 88 23.34 -2.33 8.48
C MET A 88 24.43 -2.40 7.41
N SER A 89 24.12 -3.06 6.30
CA SER A 89 24.93 -2.90 5.08
C SER A 89 24.36 -1.75 4.27
N ARG A 90 25.14 -0.67 4.11
CA ARG A 90 24.82 0.50 3.27
C ARG A 90 24.52 0.14 1.81
N ARG A 91 24.98 -1.04 1.35
CA ARG A 91 24.69 -1.53 -0.01
C ARG A 91 23.28 -2.08 -0.17
N LEU A 92 22.61 -2.44 0.92
CA LEU A 92 21.35 -3.18 0.89
C LEU A 92 20.20 -2.43 1.57
N HIS A 93 20.50 -1.37 2.32
CA HIS A 93 19.51 -0.67 3.14
C HIS A 93 19.82 0.81 3.17
N ASN A 94 18.77 1.63 3.21
CA ASN A 94 18.91 3.07 3.39
C ASN A 94 19.34 3.45 4.82
N HIS A 95 19.94 4.62 4.99
CA HIS A 95 20.45 5.12 6.27
C HIS A 95 19.37 5.37 7.33
N LEU A 96 18.08 5.43 6.96
CA LEU A 96 16.93 5.59 7.87
C LEU A 96 16.11 4.29 8.02
N SER A 97 16.69 3.13 7.76
CA SER A 97 15.96 1.87 7.88
C SER A 97 15.71 1.48 9.32
N PHE A 98 14.61 0.75 9.55
CA PHE A 98 14.22 0.24 10.87
C PHE A 98 14.38 -1.27 10.97
N THR A 99 14.50 -1.77 12.20
CA THR A 99 14.34 -3.19 12.49
C THR A 99 12.98 -3.65 12.02
N ARG A 100 12.96 -4.74 11.26
CA ARG A 100 11.69 -5.29 10.79
C ARG A 100 10.97 -5.96 11.95
N ILE A 101 9.71 -5.56 12.15
CA ILE A 101 8.85 -6.14 13.18
C ILE A 101 8.10 -7.32 12.57
N TYR A 102 8.13 -8.46 13.26
CA TYR A 102 7.45 -9.67 12.86
C TYR A 102 6.57 -10.20 13.98
N GLY A 103 5.42 -10.72 13.61
CA GLY A 103 4.51 -11.44 14.50
C GLY A 103 4.37 -12.89 14.06
N LYS A 104 3.76 -13.69 14.95
CA LYS A 104 3.54 -15.12 14.72
C LYS A 104 2.51 -15.41 13.63
N THR A 105 1.64 -14.44 13.31
CA THR A 105 0.53 -14.63 12.37
C THR A 105 0.78 -13.90 11.06
N LYS A 106 0.34 -14.53 9.95
CA LYS A 106 0.32 -13.90 8.63
C LYS A 106 -0.49 -12.60 8.64
N ALA A 107 -1.60 -12.57 9.37
CA ALA A 107 -2.44 -11.38 9.51
C ALA A 107 -1.67 -10.19 10.11
N PHE A 108 -0.86 -10.42 11.15
CA PHE A 108 0.00 -9.38 11.70
C PHE A 108 1.08 -8.94 10.71
N ASN A 109 1.77 -9.88 10.06
CA ASN A 109 2.83 -9.56 9.11
C ASN A 109 2.32 -8.84 7.85
N LEU A 110 1.02 -8.98 7.53
CA LEU A 110 0.33 -8.25 6.46
C LEU A 110 -0.36 -6.97 6.94
N SER A 111 -0.30 -6.67 8.23
CA SER A 111 -0.88 -5.43 8.78
C SER A 111 -0.07 -4.21 8.37
N ALA A 112 -0.65 -3.02 8.61
CA ALA A 112 -0.14 -1.75 8.13
C ALA A 112 1.32 -1.47 8.55
N LEU A 113 1.67 -1.73 9.81
CA LEU A 113 2.96 -1.33 10.36
C LEU A 113 4.12 -2.20 9.84
N PRO A 114 4.11 -3.55 9.95
CA PRO A 114 5.16 -4.38 9.36
C PRO A 114 5.32 -4.16 7.85
N LYS A 115 4.20 -3.93 7.16
CA LYS A 115 4.22 -3.62 5.72
C LYS A 115 4.86 -2.27 5.43
N ALA A 116 4.52 -1.23 6.20
CA ALA A 116 5.11 0.11 6.04
C ALA A 116 6.62 0.10 6.29
N ILE A 117 7.09 -0.60 7.33
CA ILE A 117 8.53 -0.75 7.61
C ILE A 117 9.24 -1.44 6.46
N SER A 118 8.68 -2.52 5.92
CA SER A 118 9.29 -3.19 4.77
C SER A 118 9.38 -2.26 3.57
N LEU A 119 8.29 -1.59 3.21
CA LEU A 119 8.27 -0.65 2.07
C LEU A 119 9.29 0.47 2.26
N TRP A 120 9.43 0.99 3.48
CA TRP A 120 10.38 2.06 3.79
C TRP A 120 11.83 1.60 3.68
N ASN A 121 12.15 0.42 4.19
CA ASN A 121 13.51 -0.12 4.11
C ASN A 121 13.93 -0.43 2.67
N ASP A 122 12.96 -0.69 1.78
CA ASP A 122 13.19 -0.92 0.36
C ASP A 122 13.38 0.40 -0.45
N LEU A 123 13.21 1.57 0.18
CA LEU A 123 13.40 2.87 -0.50
C LEU A 123 14.89 3.18 -0.73
N PRO A 124 15.23 3.83 -1.86
CA PRO A 124 16.52 4.47 -2.06
C PRO A 124 16.83 5.54 -1.00
N ASP A 125 18.12 5.72 -0.69
CA ASP A 125 18.60 6.73 0.25
C ASP A 125 18.14 8.15 -0.12
N CYS A 126 18.15 8.50 -1.42
CA CYS A 126 17.74 9.82 -1.88
C CYS A 126 16.28 10.14 -1.55
N ILE A 127 15.38 9.16 -1.63
CA ILE A 127 13.96 9.33 -1.34
C ILE A 127 13.72 9.32 0.17
N ALA A 128 14.36 8.41 0.90
CA ALA A 128 14.22 8.33 2.36
C ALA A 128 14.70 9.60 3.08
N SER A 129 15.67 10.33 2.50
CA SER A 129 16.21 11.58 3.04
C SER A 129 15.29 12.79 2.89
N ILE A 130 14.23 12.70 2.08
CA ILE A 130 13.36 13.85 1.80
C ILE A 130 12.59 14.23 3.06
N ILE A 131 12.69 15.48 3.49
CA ILE A 131 11.99 16.00 4.67
C ILE A 131 10.60 16.56 4.30
N ASP A 132 10.49 17.21 3.14
CA ASP A 132 9.24 17.81 2.70
C ASP A 132 8.20 16.73 2.31
N PRO A 133 7.01 16.69 2.94
CA PRO A 133 6.05 15.61 2.74
C PRO A 133 5.43 15.61 1.33
N ASP A 134 5.28 16.77 0.70
CA ASP A 134 4.69 16.87 -0.63
C ASP A 134 5.69 16.41 -1.70
N TYR A 135 6.95 16.86 -1.59
CA TYR A 135 8.06 16.38 -2.43
C TYR A 135 8.30 14.88 -2.26
N PHE A 136 8.25 14.37 -1.02
CA PHE A 136 8.38 12.92 -0.77
C PHE A 136 7.27 12.13 -1.46
N ARG A 137 6.02 12.60 -1.35
CA ARG A 137 4.87 11.93 -1.96
C ARG A 137 4.99 11.87 -3.47
N GLU A 138 5.45 12.94 -4.11
CA GLU A 138 5.65 12.99 -5.57
C GLU A 138 6.65 11.92 -6.03
N HIS A 139 7.83 11.85 -5.40
CA HIS A 139 8.87 10.86 -5.71
C HIS A 139 8.45 9.41 -5.45
N VAL A 140 7.64 9.18 -4.43
CA VAL A 140 7.10 7.84 -4.14
C VAL A 140 5.98 7.44 -5.12
N CYS A 141 5.19 8.41 -5.60
CA CYS A 141 4.17 8.17 -6.61
C CYS A 141 4.76 7.93 -8.01
N ASN A 142 5.84 8.63 -8.36
CA ASN A 142 6.52 8.56 -9.65
C ASN A 142 8.01 8.22 -9.45
N PRO A 143 8.37 6.94 -9.23
CA PRO A 143 9.77 6.56 -9.03
C PRO A 143 10.68 6.81 -10.24
N PHE A 144 10.10 7.10 -11.42
CA PHE A 144 10.82 7.40 -12.66
C PHE A 144 10.95 8.90 -12.96
N SER A 145 10.34 9.79 -12.17
CA SER A 145 10.57 11.22 -12.29
C SER A 145 11.78 11.61 -11.47
N SER A 146 12.97 11.32 -11.98
CA SER A 146 14.18 12.02 -11.55
C SER A 146 14.90 12.53 -12.81
N PRO A 147 15.49 13.74 -12.75
CA PRO A 147 16.13 14.40 -13.89
C PRO A 147 17.35 13.64 -14.42
#